data_AF-A0AAV6BHC3-F1
#
_entry.id   AF-A0AAV6BHC3-F1
#
_cell.length_a   1.000
_cell.length_b   1.000
_cell.length_c   1.000
_cell.angle_alpha   90.00
_cell.angle_beta   90.00
_cell.angle_gamma   90.00
#
_symmetry.space_group_name_H-M   'P 1'
#
loop_
_entity.id
_entity.type
_entity.pdbx_description
1 polymer ?
#
loop_
_entity_poly.entity_id
_entity_poly.type
_entity_poly.pdbx_seq_one_letter_code
_entity_poly.pdbx_strand_id
1 'polypeptide(L)'
;MSDAPKAGLVFALGALVYLIATFLASLAPGPRAWGLHLAGFLGLPGRVLLFGVLAFGVLASAVGSVRSGVSEPSATSPPPSEPPPTEDAVGSARDARKALAGAGPVLLALYAAALWLLRTRTHFLGDGMFWISGLRDGSLSAPTEPLAEAIWQASSAALRQIGASVELLALVSIALGIVAAAVCMRIAGEITTEGGEFVTAFLLLMTMGLGQLFFGYVESYPVVAVAILAYLWAGLRSSRRSGGNLVVVLTFAIAVASHLIALYLAPSLLYRILRGEPSRLRRACLVGLAVILPGAILILLGSRPEQWAHTLDLATRAARTGAAAAGTVRPYPILSLDHLLDMGNEALLVIPIPLLLLLTAAAVGKGSGAGNNPVRTFLVLAAGSGLLGFSFLVLPVAAAQDWDLNSMLLLPTGVLGVW
;
A
#
# COMPACT_ATOMS: atom_id res chain seq x y z
N MET A 1 31.73 12.79 -5.00
CA MET A 1 30.95 13.12 -6.22
C MET A 1 29.51 12.76 -5.93
N SER A 2 28.54 13.63 -6.24
CA SER A 2 27.13 13.33 -5.95
C SER A 2 26.66 12.17 -6.84
N ASP A 3 26.14 11.10 -6.24
CA ASP A 3 25.53 9.99 -6.99
C ASP A 3 24.14 10.35 -7.57
N ALA A 4 23.70 11.60 -7.40
CA ALA A 4 22.38 12.07 -7.84
C ALA A 4 22.16 11.98 -9.36
N PRO A 5 23.09 12.41 -10.24
CA PRO A 5 22.90 12.30 -11.69
C PRO A 5 22.84 10.84 -12.15
N LYS A 6 23.64 9.97 -11.51
CA LYS A 6 23.62 8.52 -11.77
C LYS A 6 22.29 7.89 -11.35
N ALA A 7 21.78 8.24 -10.17
CA ALA A 7 20.49 7.75 -9.68
C ALA A 7 19.34 8.17 -10.61
N GLY A 8 19.31 9.43 -11.04
CA GLY A 8 18.32 9.90 -12.01
C GLY A 8 18.36 9.10 -13.31
N LEU A 9 19.55 8.89 -13.89
CA LEU A 9 19.71 8.14 -15.13
C LEU A 9 19.27 6.67 -14.98
N VAL A 10 19.64 6.01 -13.87
CA VAL A 10 19.23 4.64 -13.58
C VAL A 10 17.70 4.54 -13.45
N PHE A 11 17.08 5.48 -12.74
CA PHE A 11 15.62 5.54 -12.62
C PHE A 11 14.93 5.74 -13.98
N ALA A 12 15.41 6.70 -14.78
CA ALA A 12 14.85 6.99 -16.11
C ALA A 12 14.96 5.78 -17.05
N LEU A 13 16.09 5.06 -17.02
CA LEU A 13 16.28 3.82 -17.77
C LEU A 13 15.32 2.73 -17.29
N GLY A 14 15.19 2.54 -15.97
CA GLY A 14 14.23 1.59 -15.40
C GLY A 14 12.78 1.90 -15.79
N ALA A 15 12.40 3.18 -15.76
CA ALA A 15 11.07 3.63 -16.19
C ALA A 15 10.83 3.39 -17.69
N LEU A 16 11.86 3.59 -18.54
CA LEU A 16 11.78 3.25 -19.96
C LEU A 16 11.60 1.75 -20.19
N VAL A 17 12.34 0.92 -19.46
CA VAL A 17 12.19 -0.55 -19.53
C VAL A 17 10.78 -0.96 -19.09
N TYR A 18 10.26 -0.40 -18.01
CA TYR A 18 8.90 -0.64 -17.54
C TYR A 18 7.84 -0.26 -18.59
N LEU A 19 7.98 0.93 -19.22
CA LEU A 19 7.11 1.37 -20.31
C LEU A 19 7.12 0.39 -21.48
N ILE A 20 8.30 -0.02 -21.94
CA ILE A 20 8.45 -0.97 -23.06
C ILE A 20 7.85 -2.33 -22.68
N ALA A 21 8.13 -2.84 -21.48
CA ALA A 21 7.60 -4.12 -21.01
C ALA A 21 6.06 -4.10 -20.93
N THR A 22 5.47 -3.02 -20.40
CA THR A 22 4.03 -2.80 -20.36
C THR A 22 3.43 -2.75 -21.76
N PHE A 23 4.09 -2.04 -22.68
CA PHE A 23 3.65 -1.96 -24.08
C PHE A 23 3.66 -3.34 -24.75
N LEU A 24 4.76 -4.09 -24.64
CA LEU A 24 4.87 -5.42 -25.24
C LEU A 24 3.86 -6.40 -24.63
N ALA A 25 3.73 -6.43 -23.30
CA ALA A 25 2.75 -7.29 -22.60
C ALA A 25 1.30 -6.97 -23.01
N SER A 26 1.00 -5.69 -23.30
CA SER A 26 -0.32 -5.26 -23.76
C SER A 26 -0.66 -5.64 -25.21
N LEU A 27 0.31 -6.08 -26.02
CA LEU A 27 0.05 -6.57 -27.38
C LEU A 27 -0.49 -8.00 -27.40
N ALA A 28 -0.08 -8.81 -26.43
CA ALA A 28 -0.53 -10.19 -26.27
C ALA A 28 -0.74 -10.50 -24.78
N PRO A 29 -1.89 -10.09 -24.20
CA PRO A 29 -2.18 -10.36 -22.80
C PRO A 29 -2.14 -11.86 -22.51
N GLY A 30 -1.28 -12.27 -21.57
CA GLY A 30 -1.16 -13.66 -21.16
C GLY A 30 -0.97 -13.82 -19.64
N PRO A 31 -1.15 -15.04 -19.13
CA PRO A 31 -1.17 -15.33 -17.68
C PRO A 31 0.20 -15.19 -17.00
N ARG A 32 1.29 -14.98 -17.74
CA ARG A 32 2.64 -14.82 -17.16
C ARG A 32 3.06 -13.36 -16.95
N ALA A 33 2.29 -12.42 -17.48
CA ALA A 33 2.61 -10.99 -17.46
C ALA A 33 1.41 -10.16 -16.98
N TRP A 34 0.61 -10.73 -16.09
CA TRP A 34 -0.66 -10.14 -15.68
C TRP A 34 -0.53 -8.79 -14.97
N GLY A 35 0.60 -8.55 -14.30
CA GLY A 35 0.91 -7.25 -13.71
C GLY A 35 1.24 -6.15 -14.73
N LEU A 36 1.53 -6.52 -15.99
CA LEU A 36 1.94 -5.58 -17.05
C LEU A 36 0.94 -5.49 -18.21
N HIS A 37 0.10 -6.51 -18.40
CA HIS A 37 -0.72 -6.63 -19.60
C HIS A 37 -2.05 -5.85 -19.57
N LEU A 38 -2.39 -5.19 -18.45
CA LEU A 38 -3.73 -4.62 -18.23
C LEU A 38 -4.11 -3.58 -19.29
N ALA A 39 -3.12 -2.85 -19.82
CA ALA A 39 -3.30 -1.91 -20.92
C ALA A 39 -3.84 -2.54 -22.21
N GLY A 40 -3.69 -3.86 -22.38
CA GLY A 40 -4.19 -4.62 -23.53
C GLY A 40 -5.71 -4.77 -23.53
N PHE A 41 -6.36 -4.61 -22.37
CA PHE A 41 -7.81 -4.65 -22.23
C PHE A 41 -8.48 -3.27 -22.37
N LEU A 42 -7.69 -2.21 -22.53
CA LEU A 42 -8.20 -0.87 -22.76
C LEU A 42 -8.53 -0.65 -24.24
N GLY A 43 -9.62 0.07 -24.51
CA GLY A 43 -9.87 0.61 -25.84
C GLY A 43 -8.77 1.59 -26.28
N LEU A 44 -8.64 1.82 -27.58
CA LEU A 44 -7.57 2.66 -28.17
C LEU A 44 -7.37 4.01 -27.44
N PRO A 45 -8.42 4.81 -27.13
CA PRO A 45 -8.23 6.09 -26.44
C PRO A 45 -7.59 5.93 -25.06
N GLY A 46 -8.03 4.94 -24.27
CA GLY A 46 -7.49 4.67 -22.94
C GLY A 46 -6.05 4.16 -23.02
N ARG A 47 -5.75 3.33 -24.01
CA ARG A 47 -4.39 2.83 -24.27
C ARG A 47 -3.43 3.96 -24.66
N VAL A 48 -3.85 4.86 -25.55
CA VAL A 48 -3.09 6.05 -25.95
C VAL A 48 -2.85 6.98 -24.76
N LEU A 49 -3.89 7.23 -23.95
CA LEU A 49 -3.76 8.06 -22.75
C LEU A 49 -2.75 7.47 -21.76
N LEU A 50 -2.88 6.18 -21.44
CA LEU A 50 -1.98 5.49 -20.51
C LEU A 50 -0.53 5.55 -20.97
N PHE A 51 -0.25 5.15 -22.22
CA PHE A 51 1.11 5.17 -22.75
C PHE A 51 1.65 6.60 -22.93
N GLY A 52 0.79 7.57 -23.23
CA GLY A 52 1.16 8.98 -23.25
C GLY A 52 1.61 9.49 -21.88
N VAL A 53 0.88 9.17 -20.82
CA VAL A 53 1.23 9.52 -19.43
C VAL A 53 2.54 8.84 -19.01
N LEU A 54 2.70 7.55 -19.29
CA LEU A 54 3.93 6.82 -18.96
C LEU A 54 5.14 7.38 -19.73
N ALA A 55 5.01 7.63 -21.04
CA ALA A 55 6.07 8.22 -21.86
C ALA A 55 6.45 9.63 -21.40
N PHE A 56 5.45 10.45 -21.03
CA PHE A 56 5.70 11.76 -20.43
C PHE A 56 6.48 11.63 -19.11
N GLY A 57 6.12 10.68 -18.24
CA GLY A 57 6.85 10.39 -17.01
C GLY A 57 8.31 10.04 -17.27
N VAL A 58 8.58 9.11 -18.20
CA VAL A 58 9.94 8.73 -18.60
C VAL A 58 10.74 9.95 -19.10
N LEU A 59 10.15 10.77 -19.97
CA LEU A 59 10.79 11.96 -20.50
C LEU A 59 11.08 12.98 -19.40
N ALA A 60 10.13 13.23 -18.50
CA ALA A 60 10.30 14.13 -17.37
C ALA A 60 11.43 13.67 -16.44
N SER A 61 11.50 12.36 -16.14
CA SER A 61 12.59 11.78 -15.36
C SER A 61 13.95 11.91 -16.05
N ALA A 62 14.03 11.65 -17.36
CA ALA A 62 15.26 11.79 -18.13
C ALA A 62 15.75 13.26 -18.15
N VAL A 63 14.86 14.22 -18.42
CA VAL A 63 15.19 15.66 -18.42
C VAL A 63 15.63 16.13 -17.03
N GLY A 64 14.95 15.69 -15.96
CA GLY A 64 15.34 16.01 -14.58
C GLY A 64 16.73 15.47 -14.22
N SER A 65 17.08 14.29 -14.74
CA SER A 65 18.39 13.67 -14.55
C SER A 65 19.52 14.42 -15.23
N VAL A 66 19.27 14.93 -16.45
CA VAL A 66 20.26 15.76 -17.17
C VAL A 66 20.44 17.11 -16.47
N ARG A 67 19.35 17.78 -16.09
CA ARG A 67 19.42 19.09 -15.41
C ARG A 67 20.16 19.04 -14.08
N SER A 68 19.93 18.00 -13.28
CA SER A 68 20.63 17.79 -12.01
C SER A 68 22.12 17.47 -12.16
N GLY A 69 22.56 17.00 -13.34
CA GLY A 69 23.97 16.81 -13.66
C GLY A 69 24.71 18.08 -14.11
N VAL A 70 23.99 19.12 -14.54
CA VAL A 70 24.57 20.39 -15.04
C VAL A 70 24.77 21.42 -13.92
N SER A 71 24.07 21.28 -12.80
CA SER A 71 24.32 22.11 -11.61
C SER A 71 25.67 21.75 -11.00
N GLU A 72 26.68 22.61 -11.20
CA GLU A 72 28.01 22.42 -10.63
C GLU A 72 27.93 22.25 -9.10
N PRO A 73 28.67 21.28 -8.53
CA PRO A 73 28.75 21.14 -7.08
C PRO A 73 29.58 22.30 -6.54
N SER A 74 28.91 23.28 -5.91
CA SER A 74 29.59 24.25 -5.05
C SER A 74 30.37 23.47 -3.99
N ALA A 75 31.69 23.57 -4.06
CA ALA A 75 32.60 22.79 -3.25
C ALA A 75 32.50 23.18 -1.76
N THR A 76 32.86 22.22 -0.91
CA THR A 76 33.19 22.36 0.52
C THR A 76 32.04 22.57 1.50
N SER A 77 31.46 21.45 1.95
CA SER A 77 31.09 21.25 3.37
C SER A 77 31.07 19.76 3.69
N PRO A 78 31.63 19.32 4.84
CA PRO A 78 31.48 17.94 5.32
C PRO A 78 29.99 17.61 5.53
N PRO A 79 29.58 16.32 5.51
CA PRO A 79 28.19 15.96 5.70
C PRO A 79 27.76 16.43 7.10
N PRO A 80 26.87 17.44 7.21
CA PRO A 80 26.40 17.84 8.51
C PRO A 80 25.48 16.72 9.02
N SER A 81 25.58 16.39 10.31
CA SER A 81 24.45 15.85 11.05
C SER A 81 23.22 16.65 10.65
N GLU A 82 22.19 16.03 10.08
CA GLU A 82 20.98 16.68 9.53
C GLU A 82 20.65 17.94 10.36
N PRO A 83 20.98 19.15 9.87
CA PRO A 83 20.67 20.35 10.60
C PRO A 83 19.14 20.48 10.63
N PRO A 84 18.57 21.04 11.71
CA PRO A 84 17.15 21.35 11.71
C PRO A 84 16.82 22.16 10.44
N PRO A 85 15.71 21.85 9.76
CA PRO A 85 15.38 22.48 8.48
C PRO A 85 15.38 24.00 8.64
N THR A 86 16.01 24.70 7.68
CA THR A 86 16.08 26.17 7.67
C THR A 86 14.67 26.76 7.60
N GLU A 87 14.46 27.93 8.20
CA GLU A 87 13.13 28.58 8.26
C GLU A 87 12.48 28.75 6.88
N ASP A 88 13.29 28.97 5.83
CA ASP A 88 12.83 29.11 4.44
C ASP A 88 12.28 27.80 3.85
N ALA A 89 12.93 26.66 4.09
CA ALA A 89 12.48 25.34 3.63
C ALA A 89 11.19 24.93 4.33
N VAL A 90 11.10 25.22 5.64
CA VAL A 90 9.88 25.03 6.44
C VAL A 90 8.74 25.93 5.93
N GLY A 91 9.05 27.17 5.52
CA GLY A 91 8.12 28.11 4.90
C GLY A 91 7.51 27.57 3.60
N SER A 92 8.36 27.17 2.66
CA SER A 92 7.93 26.61 1.36
C SER A 92 7.07 25.34 1.51
N ALA A 93 7.45 24.43 2.41
CA ALA A 93 6.66 23.24 2.71
C ALA A 93 5.29 23.55 3.33
N ARG A 94 5.25 24.56 4.22
CA ARG A 94 4.02 25.02 4.83
C ARG A 94 3.10 25.66 3.81
N ASP A 95 3.64 26.41 2.85
CA ASP A 95 2.85 27.10 1.82
C ASP A 95 2.34 26.14 0.75
N ALA A 96 3.13 25.16 0.31
CA ALA A 96 2.64 24.06 -0.55
C ALA A 96 1.53 23.26 0.14
N ARG A 97 1.65 22.98 1.44
CA ARG A 97 0.60 22.32 2.23
C ARG A 97 -0.65 23.17 2.36
N LYS A 98 -0.52 24.48 2.57
CA LYS A 98 -1.67 25.40 2.60
C LYS A 98 -2.35 25.50 1.24
N ALA A 99 -1.58 25.58 0.15
CA ALA A 99 -2.10 25.59 -1.20
C ALA A 99 -2.86 24.30 -1.53
N LEU A 100 -2.29 23.14 -1.19
CA LEU A 100 -2.97 21.86 -1.34
C LEU A 100 -4.16 21.73 -0.38
N ALA A 101 -4.13 22.32 0.81
CA ALA A 101 -5.27 22.34 1.71
C ALA A 101 -6.41 23.21 1.17
N GLY A 102 -6.09 24.34 0.52
CA GLY A 102 -7.06 25.23 -0.13
C GLY A 102 -7.66 24.62 -1.40
N ALA A 103 -6.84 24.00 -2.25
CA ALA A 103 -7.30 23.26 -3.44
C ALA A 103 -7.80 21.83 -3.13
N GLY A 104 -7.59 21.37 -1.90
CA GLY A 104 -7.78 19.99 -1.47
C GLY A 104 -9.18 19.45 -1.73
N PRO A 105 -10.26 20.16 -1.36
CA PRO A 105 -11.61 19.71 -1.66
C PRO A 105 -11.87 19.49 -3.15
N VAL A 106 -11.37 20.39 -4.02
CA VAL A 106 -11.53 20.28 -5.48
C VAL A 106 -10.74 19.09 -6.01
N LEU A 107 -9.47 18.92 -5.59
CA LEU A 107 -8.64 17.79 -6.01
C LEU A 107 -9.22 16.45 -5.54
N LEU A 108 -9.75 16.38 -4.31
CA LEU A 108 -10.42 15.19 -3.80
C LEU A 108 -11.73 14.92 -4.55
N ALA A 109 -12.49 15.94 -4.94
CA ALA A 109 -13.68 15.78 -5.77
C ALA A 109 -13.35 15.28 -7.18
N LEU A 110 -12.30 15.82 -7.81
CA LEU A 110 -11.81 15.34 -9.11
C LEU A 110 -11.30 13.89 -9.02
N TYR A 111 -10.60 13.57 -7.93
CA TYR A 111 -10.15 12.21 -7.65
C TYR A 111 -11.34 11.25 -7.46
N ALA A 112 -12.34 11.63 -6.66
CA ALA A 112 -13.56 10.84 -6.47
C ALA A 112 -14.32 10.61 -7.80
N ALA A 113 -14.39 11.64 -8.65
CA ALA A 113 -14.98 11.53 -9.98
C ALA A 113 -14.17 10.55 -10.85
N ALA A 114 -12.84 10.60 -10.81
CA ALA A 114 -11.99 9.64 -11.51
C ALA A 114 -12.23 8.20 -11.01
N LEU A 115 -12.29 7.97 -9.69
CA LEU A 115 -12.61 6.66 -9.11
C LEU A 115 -13.99 6.15 -9.57
N TRP A 116 -15.00 7.02 -9.62
CA TRP A 116 -16.34 6.67 -10.08
C TRP A 116 -16.38 6.31 -11.57
N LEU A 117 -15.62 7.03 -12.41
CA LEU A 117 -15.53 6.76 -13.84
C LEU A 117 -14.82 5.43 -14.12
N LEU A 118 -13.79 5.12 -13.33
CA LEU A 118 -13.00 3.89 -13.42
C LEU A 118 -13.61 2.72 -12.67
N ARG A 119 -14.78 2.90 -12.03
CA ARG A 119 -15.38 1.88 -11.17
C ARG A 119 -15.57 0.55 -11.89
N THR A 120 -15.29 -0.52 -11.17
CA THR A 120 -15.60 -1.89 -11.57
C THR A 120 -17.10 -2.00 -11.86
N ARG A 121 -17.43 -2.59 -13.02
CA ARG A 121 -18.81 -2.89 -13.44
C ARG A 121 -19.06 -4.39 -13.51
N THR A 122 -17.98 -5.17 -13.44
CA THR A 122 -17.95 -6.62 -13.52
C THR A 122 -17.06 -7.11 -12.39
N HIS A 123 -17.60 -7.99 -11.55
CA HIS A 123 -16.96 -8.44 -10.31
C HIS A 123 -16.35 -9.84 -10.47
N PHE A 124 -15.62 -10.09 -11.55
CA PHE A 124 -15.06 -11.41 -11.87
C PHE A 124 -13.69 -11.71 -11.23
N LEU A 125 -13.13 -10.74 -10.51
CA LEU A 125 -11.88 -10.86 -9.77
C LEU A 125 -12.18 -10.81 -8.27
N GLY A 126 -11.34 -11.48 -7.47
CA GLY A 126 -11.50 -11.57 -6.03
C GLY A 126 -12.83 -12.17 -5.59
N ASP A 127 -13.27 -11.75 -4.41
CA ASP A 127 -14.49 -12.23 -3.76
C ASP A 127 -15.70 -11.30 -4.00
N GLY A 128 -15.59 -10.29 -4.87
CA GLY A 128 -16.60 -9.24 -5.01
C GLY A 128 -18.01 -9.74 -5.31
N MET A 129 -18.15 -10.81 -6.10
CA MET A 129 -19.47 -11.45 -6.32
C MET A 129 -20.02 -12.11 -5.06
N PHE A 130 -19.18 -12.79 -4.28
CA PHE A 130 -19.56 -13.37 -3.00
C PHE A 130 -20.02 -12.27 -2.03
N TRP A 131 -19.24 -11.19 -1.92
CA TRP A 131 -19.60 -10.02 -1.11
C TRP A 131 -20.92 -9.39 -1.52
N ILE A 132 -21.10 -9.07 -2.81
CA ILE A 132 -22.33 -8.42 -3.30
C ILE A 132 -23.56 -9.32 -3.11
N SER A 133 -23.44 -10.63 -3.39
CA SER A 133 -24.55 -11.58 -3.16
C SER A 133 -24.94 -11.68 -1.69
N GLY A 134 -23.96 -11.86 -0.80
CA GLY A 134 -24.21 -11.94 0.64
C GLY A 134 -24.78 -10.64 1.21
N LEU A 135 -24.34 -9.48 0.70
CA LEU A 135 -24.87 -8.19 1.11
C LEU A 135 -26.28 -7.93 0.59
N ARG A 136 -26.61 -8.44 -0.61
CA ARG A 136 -27.97 -8.36 -1.18
C ARG A 136 -28.95 -9.20 -0.36
N ASP A 137 -28.54 -10.41 0.01
CA ASP A 137 -29.38 -11.37 0.74
C ASP A 137 -29.35 -11.17 2.26
N GLY A 138 -28.46 -10.30 2.76
CA GLY A 138 -28.26 -10.07 4.20
C GLY A 138 -27.57 -11.23 4.92
N SER A 139 -26.91 -12.11 4.17
CA SER A 139 -26.31 -13.37 4.63
C SER A 139 -24.78 -13.37 4.57
N LEU A 140 -24.14 -12.26 4.18
CA LEU A 140 -22.69 -12.14 4.17
C LEU A 140 -22.12 -12.55 5.54
N SER A 141 -21.15 -13.45 5.51
CA SER A 141 -20.35 -13.86 6.65
C SER A 141 -18.89 -13.92 6.24
N ALA A 142 -18.08 -13.04 6.79
CA ALA A 142 -16.65 -12.91 6.56
C ALA A 142 -15.94 -12.85 7.93
N PRO A 143 -15.93 -13.96 8.69
CA PRO A 143 -15.45 -13.98 10.06
C PRO A 143 -13.97 -13.59 10.22
N THR A 144 -13.19 -13.66 9.14
CA THR A 144 -11.77 -13.29 9.09
C THR A 144 -11.52 -11.80 8.91
N GLU A 145 -12.58 -11.05 8.59
CA GLU A 145 -12.56 -9.65 8.19
C GLU A 145 -13.73 -8.85 8.81
N PRO A 146 -14.02 -9.03 10.11
CA PRO A 146 -15.32 -8.67 10.68
C PRO A 146 -15.55 -7.16 10.72
N LEU A 147 -14.50 -6.33 10.79
CA LEU A 147 -14.70 -4.87 10.71
C LEU A 147 -15.07 -4.45 9.29
N ALA A 148 -14.48 -5.06 8.26
CA ALA A 148 -14.89 -4.79 6.90
C ALA A 148 -16.33 -5.28 6.67
N GLU A 149 -16.66 -6.51 7.10
CA GLU A 149 -18.02 -7.05 7.07
C GLU A 149 -19.02 -6.07 7.70
N ALA A 150 -18.73 -5.59 8.92
CA ALA A 150 -19.59 -4.66 9.63
C ALA A 150 -19.81 -3.34 8.88
N ILE A 151 -18.75 -2.77 8.26
CA ILE A 151 -18.85 -1.54 7.46
C ILE A 151 -19.76 -1.77 6.25
N TRP A 152 -19.58 -2.88 5.54
CA TRP A 152 -20.37 -3.19 4.36
C TRP A 152 -21.82 -3.52 4.68
N GLN A 153 -22.06 -4.29 5.75
CA GLN A 153 -23.41 -4.61 6.23
C GLN A 153 -24.15 -3.36 6.70
N ALA A 154 -23.50 -2.48 7.47
CA ALA A 154 -24.09 -1.21 7.90
C ALA A 154 -24.43 -0.30 6.70
N SER A 155 -23.53 -0.23 5.72
CA SER A 155 -23.75 0.54 4.50
C SER A 155 -24.89 -0.03 3.66
N SER A 156 -24.93 -1.35 3.49
CA SER A 156 -26.00 -2.06 2.76
C SER A 156 -27.36 -1.87 3.45
N ALA A 157 -27.40 -1.97 4.78
CA ALA A 157 -28.60 -1.71 5.57
C ALA A 157 -29.10 -0.27 5.40
N ALA A 158 -28.21 0.72 5.42
CA ALA A 158 -28.56 2.12 5.19
C ALA A 158 -29.13 2.36 3.77
N LEU A 159 -28.54 1.75 2.74
CA LEU A 159 -29.06 1.83 1.37
C LEU A 159 -30.44 1.17 1.24
N ARG A 160 -30.66 0.00 1.86
CA ARG A 160 -31.96 -0.67 1.87
C ARG A 160 -33.06 0.19 2.50
N GLN A 161 -32.76 0.93 3.57
CA GLN A 161 -33.73 1.81 4.23
C GLN A 161 -34.25 2.91 3.30
N ILE A 162 -33.46 3.33 2.32
CA ILE A 162 -33.85 4.36 1.34
C ILE A 162 -34.26 3.78 -0.02
N GLY A 163 -34.41 2.44 -0.12
CA GLY A 163 -34.75 1.76 -1.37
C GLY A 163 -33.68 1.85 -2.45
N ALA A 164 -32.42 2.12 -2.07
CA ALA A 164 -31.30 2.25 -3.00
C ALA A 164 -30.71 0.89 -3.39
N SER A 165 -30.16 0.84 -4.60
CA SER A 165 -29.52 -0.34 -5.17
C SER A 165 -28.21 -0.70 -4.47
N VAL A 166 -27.91 -2.00 -4.34
CA VAL A 166 -26.66 -2.49 -3.72
C VAL A 166 -25.41 -2.05 -4.49
N GLU A 167 -25.54 -1.75 -5.78
CA GLU A 167 -24.49 -1.24 -6.65
C GLU A 167 -23.97 0.14 -6.18
N LEU A 168 -24.77 0.90 -5.39
CA LEU A 168 -24.31 2.14 -4.78
C LEU A 168 -23.32 1.91 -3.63
N LEU A 169 -23.08 0.68 -3.19
CA LEU A 169 -21.97 0.35 -2.29
C LEU A 169 -20.61 0.71 -2.89
N ALA A 170 -20.51 0.84 -4.22
CA ALA A 170 -19.32 1.40 -4.86
C ALA A 170 -18.94 2.79 -4.30
N LEU A 171 -19.91 3.59 -3.83
CA LEU A 171 -19.65 4.89 -3.19
C LEU A 171 -18.87 4.76 -1.88
N VAL A 172 -19.05 3.66 -1.14
CA VAL A 172 -18.30 3.39 0.10
C VAL A 172 -16.83 3.11 -0.22
N SER A 173 -16.56 2.28 -1.22
CA SER A 173 -15.20 2.03 -1.72
C SER A 173 -14.52 3.32 -2.20
N ILE A 174 -15.26 4.19 -2.91
CA ILE A 174 -14.74 5.49 -3.36
C ILE A 174 -14.47 6.42 -2.18
N ALA A 175 -15.37 6.45 -1.17
CA ALA A 175 -15.16 7.22 0.05
C ALA A 175 -13.90 6.75 0.79
N LEU A 176 -13.67 5.43 0.87
CA LEU A 176 -12.43 4.85 1.40
C LEU A 176 -11.22 5.28 0.57
N GLY A 177 -11.35 5.39 -0.75
CA GLY A 177 -10.30 5.94 -1.62
C GLY A 177 -9.96 7.40 -1.31
N ILE A 178 -10.95 8.24 -1.05
CA ILE A 178 -10.74 9.64 -0.60
C ILE A 178 -9.99 9.65 0.74
N VAL A 179 -10.38 8.79 1.68
CA VAL A 179 -9.69 8.64 2.96
C VAL A 179 -8.25 8.16 2.76
N ALA A 180 -8.03 7.17 1.90
CA ALA A 180 -6.69 6.67 1.55
C ALA A 180 -5.82 7.79 0.97
N ALA A 181 -6.34 8.58 0.02
CA ALA A 181 -5.63 9.72 -0.54
C ALA A 181 -5.28 10.77 0.53
N ALA A 182 -6.21 11.05 1.46
CA ALA A 182 -5.95 11.93 2.59
C ALA A 182 -4.84 11.39 3.52
N VAL A 183 -4.82 10.08 3.79
CA VAL A 183 -3.74 9.44 4.55
C VAL A 183 -2.43 9.46 3.79
N CYS A 184 -2.41 9.21 2.47
CA CYS A 184 -1.23 9.34 1.62
C CYS A 184 -0.67 10.77 1.64
N MET A 185 -1.51 11.81 1.62
CA MET A 185 -1.06 13.19 1.84
C MET A 185 -0.39 13.35 3.20
N ARG A 186 -0.93 12.73 4.27
CA ARG A 186 -0.29 12.77 5.58
C ARG A 186 1.05 12.02 5.60
N ILE A 187 1.13 10.84 4.97
CA ILE A 187 2.38 10.07 4.83
C ILE A 187 3.43 10.88 4.08
N ALA A 188 3.09 11.47 2.92
CA ALA A 188 3.99 12.31 2.15
C ALA A 188 4.56 13.46 3.00
N GLY A 189 3.73 14.09 3.84
CA GLY A 189 4.17 15.15 4.76
C GLY A 189 5.03 14.67 5.93
N GLU A 190 5.03 13.38 6.23
CA GLU A 190 5.98 12.74 7.17
C GLU A 190 7.19 12.13 6.44
N ILE A 191 7.19 12.01 5.11
CA ILE A 191 8.36 11.60 4.33
C ILE A 191 9.23 12.82 4.02
N THR A 192 8.63 13.90 3.52
CA THR A 192 9.37 15.08 3.03
C THR A 192 9.38 16.23 4.02
N THR A 193 10.49 16.97 4.03
CA THR A 193 10.65 18.22 4.79
C THR A 193 10.47 19.46 3.93
N GLU A 194 10.66 19.35 2.61
CA GLU A 194 10.53 20.44 1.65
C GLU A 194 9.21 20.40 0.85
N GLY A 195 8.72 21.57 0.43
CA GLY A 195 7.40 21.73 -0.18
C GLY A 195 7.26 21.17 -1.59
N GLY A 196 8.29 21.32 -2.43
CA GLY A 196 8.30 20.73 -3.78
C GLY A 196 8.36 19.20 -3.76
N GLU A 197 9.08 18.65 -2.78
CA GLU A 197 9.20 17.20 -2.59
C GLU A 197 7.88 16.60 -2.09
N PHE A 198 7.12 17.32 -1.27
CA PHE A 198 5.84 16.85 -0.73
C PHE A 198 4.84 16.44 -1.80
N VAL A 199 4.64 17.30 -2.81
CA VAL A 199 3.72 17.01 -3.92
C VAL A 199 4.21 15.78 -4.69
N THR A 200 5.52 15.69 -4.93
CA THR A 200 6.13 14.56 -5.61
C THR A 200 5.92 13.25 -4.84
N ALA A 201 6.21 13.22 -3.54
CA ALA A 201 6.00 12.05 -2.69
C ALA A 201 4.52 11.63 -2.63
N PHE A 202 3.61 12.61 -2.53
CA PHE A 202 2.18 12.32 -2.58
C PHE A 202 1.78 11.70 -3.92
N LEU A 203 2.16 12.30 -5.05
CA LEU A 203 1.85 11.77 -6.37
C LEU A 203 2.45 10.36 -6.57
N LEU A 204 3.68 10.11 -6.09
CA LEU A 204 4.31 8.79 -6.13
C LEU A 204 3.51 7.75 -5.33
N LEU A 205 3.03 8.07 -4.13
CA LEU A 205 2.15 7.18 -3.36
C LEU A 205 0.83 6.94 -4.11
N MET A 206 0.29 7.96 -4.78
CA MET A 206 -0.93 7.82 -5.60
C MET A 206 -0.70 7.02 -6.90
N THR A 207 0.55 6.75 -7.30
CA THR A 207 0.85 5.85 -8.44
C THR A 207 0.84 4.36 -8.07
N MET A 208 0.65 4.02 -6.79
CA MET A 208 0.48 2.62 -6.39
C MET A 208 -0.79 2.04 -7.02
N GLY A 209 -0.71 0.81 -7.54
CA GLY A 209 -1.83 0.07 -8.12
C GLY A 209 -2.97 -0.21 -7.14
N LEU A 210 -2.75 0.03 -5.84
CA LEU A 210 -3.78 0.03 -4.79
C LEU A 210 -4.98 0.94 -5.09
N GLY A 211 -4.81 1.95 -5.95
CA GLY A 211 -5.91 2.78 -6.43
C GLY A 211 -7.10 1.95 -6.96
N GLN A 212 -6.82 0.78 -7.54
CA GLN A 212 -7.83 -0.13 -8.10
C GLN A 212 -8.82 -0.65 -7.05
N LEU A 213 -8.41 -0.79 -5.79
CA LEU A 213 -9.29 -1.19 -4.68
C LEU A 213 -10.39 -0.14 -4.42
N PHE A 214 -10.18 1.10 -4.85
CA PHE A 214 -11.13 2.19 -4.64
C PHE A 214 -12.01 2.47 -5.86
N PHE A 215 -11.90 1.65 -6.92
CA PHE A 215 -12.74 1.72 -8.11
C PHE A 215 -14.08 1.02 -7.86
N GLY A 216 -14.78 1.37 -6.78
CA GLY A 216 -16.05 0.73 -6.42
C GLY A 216 -15.94 -0.75 -6.07
N TYR A 217 -14.74 -1.21 -5.66
CA TYR A 217 -14.46 -2.60 -5.30
C TYR A 217 -15.15 -2.93 -3.97
N VAL A 218 -16.17 -3.78 -4.00
CA VAL A 218 -16.97 -4.14 -2.81
C VAL A 218 -16.41 -5.43 -2.21
N GLU A 219 -15.34 -5.29 -1.44
CA GLU A 219 -14.64 -6.38 -0.73
C GLU A 219 -14.01 -5.84 0.57
N SER A 220 -13.34 -6.69 1.35
CA SER A 220 -12.68 -6.28 2.58
C SER A 220 -11.49 -5.34 2.35
N TYR A 221 -10.73 -5.55 1.27
CA TYR A 221 -9.42 -4.96 1.04
C TYR A 221 -9.36 -3.42 0.98
N PRO A 222 -10.36 -2.68 0.49
CA PRO A 222 -10.35 -1.22 0.56
C PRO A 222 -10.32 -0.69 2.01
N VAL A 223 -11.02 -1.37 2.93
CA VAL A 223 -11.01 -1.05 4.37
C VAL A 223 -9.63 -1.36 4.95
N VAL A 224 -9.10 -2.55 4.64
CA VAL A 224 -7.79 -3.02 5.12
C VAL A 224 -6.67 -2.09 4.65
N ALA A 225 -6.69 -1.67 3.38
CA ALA A 225 -5.70 -0.76 2.80
C ALA A 225 -5.65 0.57 3.56
N VAL A 226 -6.82 1.17 3.84
CA VAL A 226 -6.92 2.42 4.62
C VAL A 226 -6.38 2.22 6.04
N ALA A 227 -6.71 1.11 6.68
CA ALA A 227 -6.24 0.82 8.04
C ALA A 227 -4.72 0.61 8.10
N ILE A 228 -4.14 -0.10 7.13
CA ILE A 228 -2.68 -0.28 7.01
C ILE A 228 -2.00 1.07 6.74
N LEU A 229 -2.52 1.89 5.81
CA LEU A 229 -1.99 3.23 5.55
C LEU A 229 -2.03 4.11 6.82
N ALA A 230 -3.12 4.05 7.58
CA ALA A 230 -3.26 4.79 8.84
C ALA A 230 -2.23 4.32 9.88
N TYR A 231 -1.99 3.02 9.98
CA TYR A 231 -0.94 2.45 10.82
C TYR A 231 0.46 2.94 10.40
N LEU A 232 0.79 2.90 9.11
CA LEU A 232 2.07 3.37 8.60
C LEU A 232 2.26 4.86 8.88
N TRP A 233 1.23 5.68 8.64
CA TRP A 233 1.24 7.10 8.97
C TRP A 233 1.49 7.34 10.47
N ALA A 234 0.76 6.66 11.35
CA ALA A 234 0.93 6.78 12.80
C ALA A 234 2.34 6.36 13.25
N GLY A 235 2.87 5.27 12.67
CA GLY A 235 4.21 4.77 12.91
C GLY A 235 5.29 5.76 12.47
N LEU A 236 5.20 6.31 11.26
CA LEU A 236 6.08 7.36 10.75
C LEU A 236 6.06 8.61 11.65
N ARG A 237 4.87 9.12 11.93
CA ARG A 237 4.65 10.29 12.76
C ARG A 237 5.25 10.13 14.16
N SER A 238 5.03 8.97 14.79
CA SER A 238 5.59 8.67 16.11
C SER A 238 7.09 8.40 16.07
N SER A 239 7.64 7.91 14.96
CA SER A 239 9.09 7.71 14.83
C SER A 239 9.84 9.05 14.71
N ARG A 240 9.20 10.09 14.16
CA ARG A 240 9.76 11.45 14.10
C ARG A 240 9.53 12.29 15.35
N ARG A 241 8.41 12.10 16.05
CA ARG A 241 8.02 12.89 17.22
C ARG A 241 8.04 12.03 18.48
N SER A 242 8.57 12.54 19.59
CA SER A 242 8.49 11.83 20.86
C SER A 242 7.02 11.58 21.27
N GLY A 243 6.64 10.32 21.47
CA GLY A 243 5.28 9.92 21.88
C GLY A 243 4.43 9.30 20.76
N GLY A 244 3.11 9.22 20.96
CA GLY A 244 2.14 8.74 19.96
C GLY A 244 1.99 7.22 19.85
N ASN A 245 2.69 6.41 20.66
CA ASN A 245 2.63 4.94 20.58
C ASN A 245 1.22 4.37 20.76
N LEU A 246 0.36 5.03 21.53
CA LEU A 246 -1.04 4.62 21.67
C LEU A 246 -1.78 4.68 20.33
N VAL A 247 -1.58 5.74 19.54
CA VAL A 247 -2.22 5.86 18.21
C VAL A 247 -1.73 4.76 17.26
N VAL A 248 -0.46 4.39 17.35
CA VAL A 248 0.09 3.26 16.57
C VAL A 248 -0.56 1.93 16.98
N VAL A 249 -0.77 1.71 18.27
CA VAL A 249 -1.48 0.51 18.78
C VAL A 249 -2.94 0.50 18.35
N LEU A 250 -3.65 1.63 18.43
CA LEU A 250 -5.05 1.74 18.01
C LEU A 250 -5.20 1.47 16.51
N THR A 251 -4.36 2.07 15.67
CA THR A 251 -4.38 1.86 14.22
C THR A 251 -3.99 0.43 13.83
N PHE A 252 -3.04 -0.19 14.54
CA PHE A 252 -2.72 -1.62 14.39
C PHE A 252 -3.93 -2.50 14.71
N ALA A 253 -4.62 -2.23 15.82
CA ALA A 253 -5.80 -3.00 16.20
C ALA A 253 -6.93 -2.88 15.18
N ILE A 254 -7.14 -1.69 14.62
CA ILE A 254 -8.10 -1.48 13.52
C ILE A 254 -7.67 -2.25 12.27
N ALA A 255 -6.38 -2.25 11.91
CA ALA A 255 -5.89 -3.00 10.76
C ALA A 255 -6.10 -4.52 10.92
N VAL A 256 -5.76 -5.08 12.08
CA VAL A 256 -5.98 -6.51 12.38
C VAL A 256 -7.47 -6.85 12.45
N ALA A 257 -8.30 -5.97 13.00
CA ALA A 257 -9.75 -6.16 13.03
C ALA A 257 -10.40 -6.06 11.64
N SER A 258 -9.79 -5.29 10.73
CA SER A 258 -10.20 -5.21 9.33
C SER A 258 -9.89 -6.52 8.61
N HIS A 259 -8.70 -7.09 8.84
CA HIS A 259 -8.33 -8.40 8.35
C HIS A 259 -7.13 -8.96 9.12
N LEU A 260 -7.19 -10.25 9.51
CA LEU A 260 -6.10 -10.94 10.20
C LEU A 260 -4.75 -10.93 9.47
N ILE A 261 -4.71 -10.73 8.15
CA ILE A 261 -3.45 -10.64 7.40
C ILE A 261 -2.54 -9.53 7.94
N ALA A 262 -3.11 -8.43 8.44
CA ALA A 262 -2.38 -7.29 8.99
C ALA A 262 -1.54 -7.62 10.25
N LEU A 263 -1.66 -8.83 10.81
CA LEU A 263 -0.77 -9.32 11.88
C LEU A 263 0.71 -9.28 11.48
N TYR A 264 1.04 -9.29 10.17
CA TYR A 264 2.42 -9.13 9.71
C TYR A 264 3.05 -7.80 10.16
N LEU A 265 2.26 -6.78 10.54
CA LEU A 265 2.73 -5.49 11.04
C LEU A 265 3.19 -5.52 12.52
N ALA A 266 3.00 -6.65 13.22
CA ALA A 266 3.37 -6.78 14.63
C ALA A 266 4.87 -6.53 14.91
N PRO A 267 5.83 -7.00 14.09
CA PRO A 267 7.25 -6.73 14.33
C PRO A 267 7.62 -5.24 14.29
N SER A 268 7.06 -4.47 13.35
CA SER A 268 7.28 -3.02 13.29
C SER A 268 6.62 -2.29 14.47
N LEU A 269 5.46 -2.76 14.95
CA LEU A 269 4.81 -2.22 16.14
C LEU A 269 5.65 -2.47 17.40
N LEU A 270 6.11 -3.72 17.58
CA LEU A 270 6.91 -4.11 18.74
C LEU A 270 8.19 -3.28 18.78
N TYR A 271 8.90 -3.18 17.66
CA TYR A 271 10.07 -2.31 17.55
C TYR A 271 9.76 -0.87 17.98
N ARG A 272 8.64 -0.32 17.51
CA ARG A 272 8.24 1.05 17.84
C ARG A 272 7.99 1.25 19.33
N ILE A 273 7.27 0.32 19.97
CA ILE A 273 6.99 0.36 21.41
C ILE A 273 8.28 0.21 22.23
N LEU A 274 9.13 -0.76 21.86
CA LEU A 274 10.38 -1.06 22.59
C LEU A 274 11.39 0.08 22.52
N ARG A 275 11.47 0.78 21.39
CA ARG A 275 12.40 1.90 21.19
C ARG A 275 11.84 3.24 21.67
N GLY A 276 10.52 3.46 21.52
CA GLY A 276 9.89 4.75 21.76
C GLY A 276 9.44 5.01 23.20
N GLU A 277 9.31 3.98 24.04
CA GLU A 277 8.76 4.14 25.39
C GLU A 277 9.82 3.85 26.48
N PRO A 278 10.22 4.85 27.28
CA PRO A 278 11.22 4.67 28.34
C PRO A 278 10.68 3.91 29.56
N SER A 279 9.39 4.09 29.89
CA SER A 279 8.76 3.43 31.04
C SER A 279 8.46 1.95 30.75
N ARG A 280 9.02 1.04 31.56
CA ARG A 280 8.78 -0.40 31.45
C ARG A 280 7.31 -0.78 31.65
N LEU A 281 6.62 -0.12 32.60
CA LEU A 281 5.20 -0.36 32.84
C LEU A 281 4.37 0.07 31.63
N ARG A 282 4.59 1.29 31.12
CA ARG A 282 3.85 1.78 29.95
C ARG A 282 4.12 0.93 28.70
N ARG A 283 5.36 0.48 28.52
CA ARG A 283 5.74 -0.47 27.46
C ARG A 283 4.96 -1.78 27.59
N ALA A 284 4.90 -2.38 28.78
CA ALA A 284 4.12 -3.59 29.03
C ALA A 284 2.62 -3.38 28.78
N CYS A 285 2.06 -2.24 29.23
CA CYS A 285 0.66 -1.90 28.96
C CYS A 285 0.38 -1.73 27.46
N LEU A 286 1.27 -1.11 26.70
CA LEU A 286 1.12 -0.93 25.25
C LEU A 286 1.21 -2.27 24.50
N VAL A 287 2.12 -3.16 24.89
CA VAL A 287 2.20 -4.52 24.31
C VAL A 287 0.95 -5.31 24.66
N GLY A 288 0.51 -5.29 25.92
CA GLY A 288 -0.73 -5.94 26.35
C GLY A 288 -1.93 -5.41 25.58
N LEU A 289 -2.03 -4.08 25.42
CA LEU A 289 -3.09 -3.44 24.64
C LEU A 289 -3.04 -3.84 23.17
N ALA A 290 -1.85 -3.96 22.56
CA ALA A 290 -1.69 -4.40 21.18
C ALA A 290 -2.16 -5.84 20.92
N VAL A 291 -2.23 -6.68 21.96
CA VAL A 291 -2.76 -8.05 21.87
C VAL A 291 -4.25 -8.09 22.20
N ILE A 292 -4.65 -7.44 23.31
CA ILE A 292 -6.02 -7.50 23.83
C ILE A 292 -6.99 -6.74 22.94
N LEU A 293 -6.60 -5.55 22.45
CA LEU A 293 -7.52 -4.68 21.73
C LEU A 293 -8.00 -5.26 20.39
N PRO A 294 -7.14 -5.80 19.50
CA PRO A 294 -7.62 -6.46 18.28
C PRO A 294 -8.57 -7.63 18.61
N GLY A 295 -8.20 -8.50 19.55
CA GLY A 295 -9.04 -9.63 19.95
C GLY A 295 -10.39 -9.20 20.52
N ALA A 296 -10.42 -8.14 21.34
CA ALA A 296 -11.65 -7.57 21.87
C ALA A 296 -12.55 -6.99 20.77
N ILE A 297 -11.97 -6.28 19.78
CA ILE A 297 -12.73 -5.76 18.64
C ILE A 297 -13.29 -6.91 17.80
N LEU A 298 -12.49 -7.92 17.49
CA LEU A 298 -12.92 -9.09 16.72
C LEU A 298 -14.11 -9.80 17.42
N ILE A 299 -14.03 -10.03 18.73
CA ILE A 299 -15.12 -10.64 19.52
C ILE A 299 -16.37 -9.77 19.52
N LEU A 300 -16.21 -8.46 19.72
CA LEU A 300 -17.32 -7.50 19.72
C LEU A 300 -18.06 -7.49 18.37
N LEU A 301 -17.34 -7.71 17.28
CA LEU A 301 -17.87 -7.81 15.92
C LEU A 301 -18.37 -9.22 15.57
N GLY A 302 -18.45 -10.14 16.54
CA GLY A 302 -19.02 -11.47 16.36
C GLY A 302 -18.07 -12.53 15.84
N SER A 303 -16.80 -12.19 15.60
CA SER A 303 -15.78 -13.14 15.18
C SER A 303 -15.25 -13.93 16.38
N ARG A 304 -15.19 -15.26 16.25
CA ARG A 304 -14.88 -16.17 17.35
C ARG A 304 -13.43 -16.69 17.28
N PRO A 305 -12.78 -17.00 18.42
CA PRO A 305 -11.41 -17.51 18.44
C PRO A 305 -11.18 -18.75 17.56
N GLU A 306 -12.18 -19.64 17.45
CA GLU A 306 -12.08 -20.85 16.62
C GLU A 306 -11.93 -20.50 15.12
N GLN A 307 -12.57 -19.42 14.67
CA GLN A 307 -12.49 -18.95 13.29
C GLN A 307 -11.10 -18.36 13.00
N TRP A 308 -10.52 -17.63 13.95
CA TRP A 308 -9.16 -17.09 13.81
C TRP A 308 -8.14 -18.23 13.77
N ALA A 309 -8.28 -19.20 14.65
CA ALA A 309 -7.43 -20.38 14.68
C ALA A 309 -7.51 -21.17 13.38
N HIS A 310 -8.71 -21.35 12.83
CA HIS A 310 -8.92 -21.98 11.52
C HIS A 310 -8.23 -21.20 10.40
N THR A 311 -8.33 -19.87 10.41
CA THR A 311 -7.71 -19.00 9.40
C THR A 311 -6.19 -19.06 9.47
N LEU A 312 -5.62 -19.00 10.67
CA LEU A 312 -4.18 -19.15 10.88
C LEU A 312 -3.70 -20.55 10.48
N ASP A 313 -4.50 -21.58 10.73
CA ASP A 313 -4.22 -22.94 10.29
C ASP A 313 -4.24 -23.04 8.76
N LEU A 314 -5.22 -22.45 8.06
CA LEU A 314 -5.23 -22.38 6.60
C LEU A 314 -3.99 -21.65 6.05
N ALA A 315 -3.68 -20.46 6.59
CA ALA A 315 -2.53 -19.66 6.18
C ALA A 315 -1.19 -20.38 6.43
N THR A 316 -1.07 -21.15 7.53
CA THR A 316 0.16 -21.90 7.84
C THR A 316 0.22 -23.26 7.14
N ARG A 317 -0.91 -23.90 6.85
CA ARG A 317 -0.98 -25.06 5.94
C ARG A 317 -0.56 -24.68 4.53
N ALA A 318 -0.86 -23.45 4.11
CA ALA A 318 -0.31 -22.82 2.91
C ALA A 318 1.21 -22.54 2.96
N ALA A 319 1.90 -22.86 4.06
CA ALA A 319 3.37 -22.96 4.11
C ALA A 319 3.90 -24.41 4.17
N ARG A 320 3.08 -25.42 4.55
CA ARG A 320 3.50 -26.83 4.72
C ARG A 320 3.49 -27.61 3.40
N THR A 321 4.51 -28.42 3.10
CA THR A 321 4.59 -29.23 1.85
C THR A 321 4.17 -30.69 2.08
N GLY A 322 3.47 -31.32 1.13
CA GLY A 322 3.29 -32.78 1.06
C GLY A 322 1.89 -33.28 0.66
N ALA A 323 1.79 -34.57 0.31
CA ALA A 323 0.55 -35.26 -0.11
C ALA A 323 -0.57 -35.27 0.96
N ALA A 324 -0.25 -34.91 2.21
CA ALA A 324 -1.21 -34.75 3.30
C ALA A 324 -2.08 -33.48 3.16
N ALA A 325 -1.78 -32.59 2.21
CA ALA A 325 -2.61 -31.41 1.86
C ALA A 325 -3.62 -31.71 0.73
N ALA A 326 -4.13 -32.94 0.66
CA ALA A 326 -5.18 -33.30 -0.28
C ALA A 326 -6.44 -32.45 -0.01
N GLY A 327 -6.72 -31.48 -0.88
CA GLY A 327 -7.91 -30.60 -0.82
C GLY A 327 -7.64 -29.12 -1.06
N THR A 328 -6.40 -28.64 -0.88
CA THR A 328 -5.99 -27.25 -1.16
C THR A 328 -4.74 -27.27 -2.06
N VAL A 329 -4.93 -27.71 -3.30
CA VAL A 329 -3.82 -27.84 -4.25
C VAL A 329 -3.33 -26.45 -4.61
N ARG A 330 -2.13 -26.10 -4.12
CA ARG A 330 -1.44 -24.87 -4.55
C ARG A 330 -1.15 -24.96 -6.04
N PRO A 331 -1.20 -23.84 -6.77
CA PRO A 331 -0.85 -23.84 -8.18
C PRO A 331 0.62 -24.25 -8.39
N TYR A 332 1.52 -23.96 -7.44
CA TYR A 332 2.95 -24.27 -7.53
C TYR A 332 3.65 -24.28 -6.15
N PRO A 333 4.88 -24.83 -6.04
CA PRO A 333 5.72 -24.75 -4.83
C PRO A 333 6.21 -23.33 -4.50
N ILE A 334 6.48 -23.04 -3.22
CA ILE A 334 6.94 -21.73 -2.71
C ILE A 334 8.26 -21.28 -3.35
N LEU A 335 9.15 -22.20 -3.70
CA LEU A 335 10.46 -21.88 -4.31
C LEU A 335 10.48 -22.11 -5.82
N SER A 336 9.31 -22.10 -6.47
CA SER A 336 9.19 -22.28 -7.92
C SER A 336 9.42 -20.97 -8.69
N LEU A 337 9.81 -21.10 -9.96
CA LEU A 337 9.89 -19.96 -10.86
C LEU A 337 8.51 -19.32 -11.08
N ASP A 338 7.44 -20.12 -11.13
CA ASP A 338 6.07 -19.61 -11.30
C ASP A 338 5.66 -18.72 -10.12
N HIS A 339 5.99 -19.12 -8.87
CA HIS A 339 5.77 -18.27 -7.70
C HIS A 339 6.53 -16.94 -7.80
N LEU A 340 7.81 -17.00 -8.19
CA LEU A 340 8.63 -15.79 -8.34
C LEU A 340 8.08 -14.87 -9.44
N LEU A 341 7.56 -15.44 -10.53
CA LEU A 341 6.92 -14.68 -11.61
C LEU A 341 5.63 -14.01 -11.13
N ASP A 342 4.80 -14.71 -10.36
CA ASP A 342 3.59 -14.13 -9.78
C ASP A 342 3.91 -13.05 -8.74
N MET A 343 4.97 -13.24 -7.94
CA MET A 343 5.48 -12.21 -7.05
C MET A 343 5.95 -10.97 -7.81
N GLY A 344 6.64 -11.16 -8.93
CA GLY A 344 7.06 -10.08 -9.82
C GLY A 344 5.89 -9.34 -10.44
N ASN A 345 4.87 -10.06 -10.92
CA ASN A 345 3.66 -9.47 -11.49
C ASN A 345 2.90 -8.63 -10.46
N GLU A 346 2.70 -9.16 -9.26
CA GLU A 346 2.04 -8.45 -8.17
C GLU A 346 2.80 -7.16 -7.78
N ALA A 347 4.13 -7.22 -7.67
CA ALA A 347 4.93 -6.04 -7.37
C ALA A 347 4.87 -4.98 -8.48
N LEU A 348 4.88 -5.41 -9.75
CA LEU A 348 4.73 -4.52 -10.90
C LEU A 348 3.32 -3.95 -11.03
N LEU A 349 2.30 -4.66 -10.56
CA LEU A 349 0.92 -4.18 -10.51
C LEU A 349 0.75 -3.15 -9.39
N VAL A 350 1.18 -3.47 -8.17
CA VAL A 350 0.82 -2.73 -6.96
C VAL A 350 1.78 -1.59 -6.65
N ILE A 351 3.09 -1.78 -6.87
CA ILE A 351 4.12 -0.80 -6.50
C ILE A 351 5.13 -0.53 -7.63
N PRO A 352 4.73 -0.35 -8.91
CA PRO A 352 5.67 -0.23 -10.02
C PRO A 352 6.70 0.89 -9.82
N ILE A 353 6.24 2.11 -9.48
CA ILE A 353 7.14 3.25 -9.32
C ILE A 353 7.96 3.18 -8.02
N PRO A 354 7.38 2.88 -6.84
CA PRO A 354 8.18 2.65 -5.64
C PRO A 354 9.20 1.52 -5.78
N LEU A 355 8.88 0.46 -6.52
CA LEU A 355 9.82 -0.62 -6.84
C LEU A 355 11.01 -0.10 -7.66
N LEU A 356 10.77 0.72 -8.70
CA LEU A 356 11.84 1.35 -9.46
C LEU A 356 12.72 2.26 -8.61
N LEU A 357 12.15 2.98 -7.64
CA LEU A 357 12.91 3.80 -6.67
C LEU A 357 13.81 2.93 -5.80
N LEU A 358 13.30 1.82 -5.26
CA LEU A 358 14.08 0.86 -4.46
C LEU A 358 15.22 0.23 -5.27
N LEU A 359 14.93 -0.22 -6.49
CA LEU A 359 15.93 -0.80 -7.39
C LEU A 359 17.01 0.23 -7.76
N THR A 360 16.61 1.48 -7.99
CA THR A 360 17.55 2.58 -8.24
C THR A 360 18.45 2.81 -7.03
N ALA A 361 17.86 2.92 -5.83
CA ALA A 361 18.60 3.13 -4.59
C ALA A 361 19.60 2.00 -4.31
N ALA A 362 19.22 0.75 -4.60
CA ALA A 362 20.10 -0.41 -4.52
C ALA A 362 21.25 -0.33 -5.55
N ALA A 363 20.94 -0.02 -6.81
CA ALA A 363 21.92 0.05 -7.90
C ALA A 363 22.98 1.15 -7.70
N VAL A 364 22.61 2.29 -7.10
CA VAL A 364 23.56 3.37 -6.78
C VAL A 364 24.20 3.24 -5.39
N GLY A 365 23.93 2.17 -4.65
CA GLY A 365 24.53 1.93 -3.34
C GLY A 365 24.05 2.89 -2.23
N LYS A 366 22.99 3.67 -2.45
CA LYS A 366 22.41 4.60 -1.46
C LYS A 366 21.76 3.89 -0.27
N GLY A 367 21.60 2.56 -0.31
CA GLY A 367 21.01 1.77 0.77
C GLY A 367 21.94 1.44 1.94
N SER A 368 23.25 1.70 1.87
CA SER A 368 24.23 1.17 2.83
C SER A 368 24.50 2.07 4.06
N GLY A 369 23.89 3.25 4.13
CA GLY A 369 23.93 4.09 5.32
C GLY A 369 23.16 3.44 6.47
N ALA A 370 23.78 2.49 7.17
CA ALA A 370 23.31 1.82 8.39
C ALA A 370 23.24 2.78 9.59
N GLY A 371 22.92 4.05 9.34
CA GLY A 371 22.58 5.00 10.37
C GLY A 371 21.36 4.49 11.14
N ASN A 372 21.36 4.69 12.45
CA ASN A 372 20.34 4.24 13.38
C ASN A 372 19.01 5.03 13.25
N ASN A 373 18.55 5.26 12.01
CA ASN A 373 17.35 6.04 11.70
C ASN A 373 16.10 5.23 12.11
N PRO A 374 15.36 5.68 13.14
CA PRO A 374 14.24 4.92 13.66
C PRO A 374 13.10 4.75 12.66
N VAL A 375 12.91 5.74 11.77
CA VAL A 375 11.88 5.73 10.71
C VAL A 375 12.20 4.63 9.71
N ARG A 376 13.46 4.58 9.24
CA ARG A 376 13.94 3.55 8.32
C ARG A 376 13.73 2.15 8.88
N THR A 377 14.16 1.91 10.12
CA THR A 377 14.02 0.59 10.74
C THR A 377 12.55 0.20 10.90
N PHE A 378 11.67 1.14 11.26
CA PHE A 378 10.22 0.88 11.33
C PHE A 378 9.66 0.43 9.97
N LEU A 379 9.95 1.18 8.90
CA LEU A 379 9.47 0.86 7.55
C LEU A 379 10.07 -0.44 7.01
N VAL A 380 11.37 -0.68 7.23
CA VAL A 380 12.04 -1.93 6.83
C VAL A 380 11.45 -3.13 7.55
N LEU A 381 11.11 -3.02 8.84
CA LEU A 381 10.43 -4.10 9.55
C LEU A 381 9.02 -4.34 9.01
N ALA A 382 8.26 -3.28 8.74
CA ALA A 382 6.91 -3.42 8.18
C ALA A 382 6.94 -4.04 6.77
N ALA A 383 7.79 -3.51 5.88
CA ALA A 383 7.98 -4.00 4.53
C ALA A 383 8.58 -5.41 4.50
N GLY A 384 9.60 -5.67 5.31
CA GLY A 384 10.25 -6.97 5.41
C GLY A 384 9.30 -8.06 5.90
N SER A 385 8.51 -7.79 6.94
CA SER A 385 7.49 -8.74 7.40
C SER A 385 6.37 -8.95 6.39
N GLY A 386 5.95 -7.90 5.67
CA GLY A 386 5.01 -8.02 4.55
C GLY A 386 5.55 -8.88 3.42
N LEU A 387 6.78 -8.63 2.96
CA LEU A 387 7.46 -9.42 1.92
C LEU A 387 7.68 -10.88 2.33
N LEU A 388 7.99 -11.14 3.60
CA LEU A 388 8.06 -12.51 4.12
C LEU A 388 6.69 -13.17 4.07
N GLY A 389 5.63 -12.49 4.56
CA GLY A 389 4.27 -12.96 4.42
C GLY A 389 3.93 -13.29 2.97
N PHE A 390 4.26 -12.40 2.04
CA PHE A 390 4.00 -12.55 0.61
C PHE A 390 4.75 -13.74 0.00
N SER A 391 5.99 -13.97 0.45
CA SER A 391 6.80 -15.09 0.00
C SER A 391 6.23 -16.44 0.46
N PHE A 392 5.63 -16.51 1.65
CA PHE A 392 5.20 -17.77 2.26
C PHE A 392 3.69 -18.06 2.13
N LEU A 393 2.87 -17.04 1.88
CA LEU A 393 1.42 -17.18 1.72
C LEU A 393 1.07 -17.59 0.28
N VAL A 394 1.16 -18.90 -0.02
CA VAL A 394 0.75 -19.44 -1.32
C VAL A 394 -0.66 -20.00 -1.22
N LEU A 395 -1.62 -19.20 -1.68
CA LEU A 395 -3.04 -19.52 -1.68
C LEU A 395 -3.38 -20.62 -2.71
N PRO A 396 -4.50 -21.34 -2.54
CA PRO A 396 -4.92 -22.39 -3.47
C PRO A 396 -5.47 -21.84 -4.81
N VAL A 397 -5.51 -20.52 -5.00
CA VAL A 397 -5.95 -19.85 -6.23
C VAL A 397 -4.78 -19.17 -6.93
N ALA A 398 -4.96 -18.80 -8.20
CA ALA A 398 -3.92 -18.10 -8.95
C ALA A 398 -3.67 -16.71 -8.33
N ALA A 399 -2.41 -16.27 -8.27
CA ALA A 399 -2.07 -14.98 -7.65
C ALA A 399 -2.80 -13.80 -8.31
N ALA A 400 -3.09 -13.88 -9.62
CA ALA A 400 -3.87 -12.88 -10.33
C ALA A 400 -5.35 -12.78 -9.88
N GLN A 401 -5.90 -13.84 -9.28
CA GLN A 401 -7.28 -13.85 -8.77
C GLN A 401 -7.39 -13.15 -7.41
N ASP A 402 -6.42 -13.38 -6.52
CA ASP A 402 -6.32 -12.80 -5.16
C ASP A 402 -5.18 -11.77 -5.07
N TRP A 403 -5.02 -10.96 -6.12
CA TRP A 403 -4.01 -9.91 -6.17
C TRP A 403 -4.24 -8.88 -5.06
N ASP A 404 -5.50 -8.58 -4.77
CA ASP A 404 -5.93 -7.61 -3.76
C ASP A 404 -5.49 -7.98 -2.34
N LEU A 405 -5.56 -9.25 -1.95
CA LEU A 405 -5.05 -9.74 -0.67
C LEU A 405 -3.53 -9.56 -0.56
N ASN A 406 -2.80 -9.96 -1.61
CA ASN A 406 -1.34 -9.85 -1.64
C ASN A 406 -0.86 -8.39 -1.70
N SER A 407 -1.65 -7.51 -2.31
CA SER A 407 -1.35 -6.09 -2.40
C SER A 407 -1.24 -5.43 -1.00
N MET A 408 -1.96 -5.98 -0.01
CA MET A 408 -1.89 -5.54 1.40
C MET A 408 -0.51 -5.78 2.02
N LEU A 409 0.20 -6.82 1.57
CA LEU A 409 1.53 -7.19 2.04
C LEU A 409 2.63 -6.31 1.42
N LEU A 410 2.38 -5.73 0.25
CA LEU A 410 3.32 -4.86 -0.46
C LEU A 410 3.17 -3.38 -0.11
N LEU A 411 2.07 -2.98 0.52
CA LEU A 411 1.76 -1.59 0.82
C LEU A 411 2.88 -0.87 1.63
N PRO A 412 3.48 -1.47 2.69
CA PRO A 412 4.61 -0.86 3.39
C PRO A 412 5.88 -0.77 2.53
N THR A 413 6.09 -1.72 1.62
CA THR A 413 7.20 -1.68 0.65
C THR A 413 7.05 -0.49 -0.30
N GLY A 414 5.83 -0.19 -0.73
CA GLY A 414 5.55 1.02 -1.52
C GLY A 414 5.87 2.30 -0.77
N VAL A 415 5.46 2.39 0.51
CA VAL A 415 5.81 3.56 1.35
C VAL A 415 7.32 3.65 1.58
N LEU A 416 8.01 2.52 1.82
CA LEU A 416 9.46 2.47 1.95
C LEU A 416 10.19 2.87 0.67
N GLY A 417 9.65 2.57 -0.51
CA GLY A 417 10.28 2.97 -1.77
C GLY A 417 10.20 4.46 -2.07
N VAL A 418 9.17 5.15 -1.55
CA VAL A 418 9.03 6.60 -1.67
C VAL A 418 9.86 7.35 -0.61
N TRP A 419 10.09 6.72 0.55
CA TRP A 419 10.94 7.25 1.63
C TRP A 419 12.43 7.09 1.32
#